data_AF-A0A350T5C0-F1
#
_entry.id   AF-A0A350T5C0-F1
#
_cell.length_a   1.000
_cell.length_b   1.000
_cell.length_c   1.000
_cell.angle_alpha   90.00
_cell.angle_beta   90.00
_cell.angle_gamma   90.00
#
_symmetry.space_group_name_H-M   'P 1'
#
loop_
_entity.id
_entity.type
_entity.pdbx_description
1 polymer ?
#
loop_
_entity_poly.entity_id
_entity_poly.type
_entity_poly.pdbx_seq_one_letter_code
_entity_poly.pdbx_strand_id
1 'polypeptide(L)'
;MVSSLLSKGKDQGFLLSDEVIAAFPRLEEDIAAIDELWSSLLEHNVEILDDPPAADLNPPRLQLTRSRAIESSNGVSEVDPFARPSRDDAEAYLAGAATDSVRLYLQEIGETDLLTMQEEVWLAKRMERGLHAADRLARCDYADESERRELEADRDDGEKARS
;
A
#
# COMPACT_ATOMS: atom_id res chain seq x y z
N MET A 1 22.73 22.50 -14.86
CA MET A 1 21.74 21.74 -15.64
C MET A 1 21.43 20.39 -14.99
N VAL A 2 22.43 19.59 -14.58
CA VAL A 2 22.18 18.32 -13.84
C VAL A 2 21.57 18.55 -12.45
N SER A 3 22.02 19.58 -11.72
CA SER A 3 21.54 19.88 -10.36
C SER A 3 20.07 20.32 -10.31
N SER A 4 19.53 20.92 -11.38
CA SER A 4 18.15 21.39 -11.41
C SER A 4 17.16 20.24 -11.62
N LEU A 5 17.53 19.22 -12.40
CA LEU A 5 16.68 18.04 -12.60
C LEU A 5 16.64 17.19 -11.33
N LEU A 6 17.80 16.99 -10.69
CA LEU A 6 17.89 16.25 -9.44
C LEU A 6 17.17 16.96 -8.28
N SER A 7 17.23 18.29 -8.20
CA SER A 7 16.44 19.05 -7.22
C SER A 7 14.95 18.90 -7.46
N LYS A 8 14.50 18.94 -8.72
CA LYS A 8 13.10 18.78 -9.08
C LYS A 8 12.59 17.38 -8.75
N GLY A 9 13.37 16.34 -9.07
CA GLY A 9 13.07 14.96 -8.70
C GLY A 9 13.04 14.75 -7.19
N LYS A 10 13.94 15.42 -6.44
CA LYS A 10 13.98 15.36 -4.97
C LYS A 10 12.76 16.03 -4.31
N ASP A 11 12.23 17.10 -4.91
CA ASP A 11 11.06 17.80 -4.39
C ASP A 11 9.73 17.09 -4.74
N GLN A 12 9.67 16.42 -5.90
CA GLN A 12 8.44 15.79 -6.40
C GLN A 12 8.39 14.28 -6.16
N GLY A 13 9.52 13.63 -5.89
CA GLY A 13 9.63 12.18 -5.71
C GLY A 13 9.58 11.38 -7.01
N PHE A 14 9.36 12.03 -8.15
CA PHE A 14 9.35 11.39 -9.47
C PHE A 14 9.98 12.29 -10.54
N LEU A 15 10.45 11.68 -11.63
CA LEU A 15 10.91 12.34 -12.85
C LEU A 15 10.25 11.68 -14.06
N LEU A 16 9.94 12.47 -15.10
CA LEU A 16 9.43 11.87 -16.34
C LEU A 16 10.57 11.35 -17.22
N SER A 17 10.33 10.25 -17.92
CA SER A 17 11.24 9.69 -18.93
C SER A 17 11.66 10.76 -19.96
N ASP A 18 10.71 11.56 -20.43
CA ASP A 18 10.97 12.68 -21.36
C ASP A 18 11.91 13.75 -20.78
N GLU A 19 11.83 14.02 -19.48
CA GLU A 19 12.68 15.02 -18.81
C GLU A 19 14.11 14.52 -18.63
N VAL A 20 14.27 13.21 -18.37
CA VAL A 20 15.58 12.55 -18.30
C VAL A 20 16.24 12.55 -19.68
N ILE A 21 15.49 12.19 -20.73
CA ILE A 21 15.98 12.19 -22.12
C ILE A 21 16.36 13.61 -22.58
N ALA A 22 15.52 14.62 -22.25
CA ALA A 22 15.80 16.01 -22.60
C ALA A 22 17.05 16.57 -21.88
N ALA A 23 17.27 16.17 -20.63
CA ALA A 23 18.44 16.57 -19.86
C ALA A 23 19.72 15.85 -20.31
N PHE A 24 19.59 14.61 -20.80
CA PHE A 24 20.71 13.77 -21.24
C PHE A 24 20.44 13.13 -22.61
N PRO A 25 20.57 13.90 -23.72
CA PRO A 25 20.24 13.42 -25.07
C PRO A 25 21.13 12.29 -25.61
N ARG A 26 22.22 11.96 -24.90
CA ARG A 26 23.17 10.89 -25.23
C ARG A 26 23.30 9.85 -24.12
N LEU A 27 22.36 9.83 -23.17
CA LEU A 27 22.38 8.89 -22.05
C LEU A 27 22.46 7.43 -22.53
N GLU A 28 21.77 7.12 -23.63
CA GLU A 28 21.73 5.78 -24.23
C GLU A 28 23.08 5.31 -24.81
N GLU A 29 24.03 6.22 -25.05
CA GLU A 29 25.35 5.89 -25.60
C GLU A 29 26.37 5.55 -24.48
N ASP A 30 26.09 5.91 -23.22
CA ASP A 30 27.00 5.74 -22.09
C ASP A 30 26.34 4.97 -20.94
N ILE A 31 26.50 3.66 -20.96
CA ILE A 31 25.95 2.71 -19.96
C ILE A 31 26.48 3.02 -18.55
N ALA A 32 27.72 3.49 -18.42
CA ALA A 32 28.29 3.81 -17.10
C ALA A 32 27.62 5.04 -16.47
N ALA A 33 27.28 6.03 -17.29
CA ALA A 33 26.55 7.21 -16.86
C ALA A 33 25.09 6.88 -16.47
N ILE A 34 24.46 5.90 -17.14
CA ILE A 34 23.15 5.37 -16.77
C ILE A 34 23.18 4.78 -15.35
N ASP A 35 24.16 3.92 -15.06
CA ASP A 35 24.28 3.29 -13.74
C ASP A 35 24.53 4.31 -12.62
N GLU A 36 25.32 5.35 -12.88
CA GLU A 36 25.55 6.45 -11.92
C GLU A 36 24.28 7.26 -11.66
N LEU A 37 23.50 7.54 -12.71
CA LEU A 37 22.21 8.22 -12.59
C LEU A 37 21.20 7.39 -11.80
N TRP A 38 21.04 6.10 -12.12
CA TRP A 38 20.14 5.20 -11.39
C TRP A 38 20.52 5.07 -9.93
N SER A 39 21.82 4.95 -9.63
CA SER A 39 22.32 4.88 -8.25
C SER A 39 21.98 6.17 -7.48
N SER A 40 22.16 7.33 -8.11
CA SER A 40 21.83 8.62 -7.51
C SER A 40 20.32 8.84 -7.32
N LEU A 41 19.49 8.35 -8.24
CA LEU A 41 18.03 8.44 -8.12
C LEU A 41 17.50 7.51 -7.04
N LEU A 42 18.03 6.29 -6.96
CA LEU A 42 17.64 5.30 -5.95
C LEU A 42 18.03 5.76 -4.53
N GLU A 43 19.22 6.34 -4.36
CA GLU A 43 19.67 6.91 -3.08
C GLU A 43 18.76 8.06 -2.61
N HIS A 44 18.09 8.73 -3.55
CA HIS A 44 17.18 9.83 -3.29
C HIS A 44 15.68 9.45 -3.40
N ASN A 45 15.35 8.17 -3.52
CA ASN A 45 13.96 7.65 -3.66
C ASN A 45 13.16 8.35 -4.76
N VAL A 46 13.79 8.61 -5.91
CA VAL A 46 13.14 9.24 -7.06
C VAL A 46 12.78 8.17 -8.09
N GLU A 47 11.49 8.01 -8.39
CA GLU A 47 11.01 7.09 -9.43
C GLU A 47 11.00 7.76 -10.82
N ILE A 48 11.20 6.97 -11.88
CA ILE A 48 11.06 7.44 -13.26
C ILE A 48 9.72 6.95 -13.80
N LEU A 49 8.88 7.87 -14.26
CA LEU A 49 7.54 7.61 -14.79
C LEU A 49 7.48 7.98 -16.27
N ASP A 50 6.77 7.20 -17.08
CA ASP A 50 6.55 7.52 -18.49
C ASP A 50 5.48 8.60 -18.67
N ASP A 51 4.50 8.65 -17.78
CA ASP A 51 3.41 9.61 -17.78
C ASP A 51 3.39 10.44 -16.49
N PRO A 52 3.00 11.73 -16.54
CA PRO A 52 2.91 12.53 -15.32
C PRO A 52 1.80 11.95 -14.44
N PRO A 53 2.03 11.79 -13.12
CA PRO A 53 0.98 11.37 -12.23
C PRO A 53 -0.15 12.40 -12.35
N ALA A 54 -1.36 11.92 -12.62
CA ALA A 54 -2.54 12.77 -12.64
C ALA A 54 -2.52 13.59 -11.35
N ALA A 55 -2.59 14.92 -11.47
CA ALA A 55 -2.48 15.84 -10.35
C ALA A 55 -3.70 15.71 -9.41
N ASP A 56 -3.76 14.62 -8.66
CA ASP A 56 -4.66 14.44 -7.54
C ASP A 56 -3.88 14.77 -6.27
N LEU A 57 -4.12 15.98 -5.74
CA LEU A 57 -3.79 16.38 -4.38
C LEU A 57 -4.69 15.66 -3.35
N ASN A 58 -4.82 14.36 -3.50
CA ASN A 58 -5.51 13.48 -2.59
C ASN A 58 -4.59 12.27 -2.45
N PRO A 59 -4.12 11.88 -1.24
CA PRO A 59 -3.53 10.56 -1.08
C PRO A 59 -4.51 9.58 -1.75
N PRO A 60 -4.04 8.60 -2.53
CA PRO A 60 -4.91 7.79 -3.37
C PRO A 60 -5.88 7.06 -2.45
N ARG A 61 -7.05 7.68 -2.25
CA ARG A 61 -8.20 6.99 -1.76
C ARG A 61 -8.45 6.00 -2.88
N LEU A 62 -8.21 4.72 -2.61
CA LEU A 62 -8.60 3.62 -3.46
C LEU A 62 -10.13 3.69 -3.56
N GLN A 63 -10.64 4.65 -4.32
CA GLN A 63 -12.00 4.65 -4.78
C GLN A 63 -12.02 3.55 -5.84
N LEU A 64 -12.15 2.31 -5.37
CA LEU A 64 -12.89 1.29 -6.08
C LEU A 64 -14.31 1.85 -6.25
N THR A 65 -14.45 2.78 -7.19
CA THR A 65 -15.75 3.19 -7.67
C THR A 65 -16.43 1.90 -8.08
N ARG A 66 -17.60 1.64 -7.50
CA ARG A 66 -18.52 0.60 -7.97
C ARG A 66 -18.93 0.92 -9.39
N SER A 67 -18.03 0.72 -10.35
CA SER A 67 -18.36 0.51 -11.74
C SER A 67 -18.57 -1.00 -11.83
N ARG A 68 -19.80 -1.51 -11.76
CA ARG A 68 -20.77 -1.44 -12.87
C ARG A 68 -20.13 -1.06 -14.21
N ALA A 69 -19.08 -1.78 -14.58
CA ALA A 69 -18.55 -1.87 -15.94
C ALA A 69 -17.57 -3.05 -16.02
N ILE A 70 -18.03 -4.27 -15.69
CA ILE A 70 -17.48 -5.49 -16.32
C ILE A 70 -18.67 -6.26 -16.85
N GLU A 71 -19.33 -5.68 -17.85
CA GLU A 71 -19.92 -6.47 -18.92
C GLU A 71 -19.08 -6.22 -20.16
N SER A 72 -18.70 -7.32 -20.82
CA SER A 72 -18.05 -7.40 -22.12
C SER A 72 -16.52 -7.33 -22.14
N SER A 73 -15.89 -8.48 -21.90
CA SER A 73 -15.17 -9.25 -22.93
C SER A 73 -14.05 -10.08 -22.31
N ASN A 74 -14.41 -11.13 -21.58
CA ASN A 74 -13.54 -12.30 -21.56
C ASN A 74 -14.44 -13.53 -21.68
N GLY A 75 -14.27 -14.26 -22.79
CA GLY A 75 -15.15 -15.34 -23.20
C GLY A 75 -15.27 -16.40 -22.12
N VAL A 76 -16.41 -16.40 -21.44
CA VAL A 76 -16.88 -17.55 -20.68
C VAL A 76 -17.31 -18.56 -21.74
N SER A 77 -16.39 -19.43 -22.16
CA SER A 77 -16.82 -20.68 -22.77
C SER A 77 -17.67 -21.36 -21.70
N GLU A 78 -18.95 -21.56 -21.99
CA GLU A 78 -19.84 -22.38 -21.17
C GLU A 78 -19.21 -23.76 -21.02
N VAL A 79 -18.40 -23.94 -19.97
CA VAL A 79 -17.90 -25.24 -19.57
C VAL A 79 -19.08 -26.00 -18.99
N ASP A 80 -19.61 -26.92 -19.78
CA ASP A 80 -20.59 -27.93 -19.38
C ASP A 80 -20.20 -28.47 -17.98
N PRO A 81 -21.05 -28.31 -16.94
CA PRO A 81 -20.76 -28.79 -15.58
C PRO A 81 -20.50 -30.30 -15.48
N PHE A 82 -20.79 -31.07 -16.55
CA PHE A 82 -20.54 -32.50 -16.64
C PHE A 82 -19.33 -32.88 -17.50
N ALA A 83 -18.63 -31.92 -18.12
CA ALA A 83 -17.39 -32.20 -18.85
C ALA A 83 -16.27 -32.54 -17.85
N ARG A 84 -15.68 -33.73 -18.01
CA ARG A 84 -14.51 -34.13 -17.22
C ARG A 84 -13.34 -33.21 -17.61
N PRO A 85 -12.70 -32.49 -16.67
CA PRO A 85 -11.58 -31.63 -17.01
C PRO A 85 -10.45 -32.47 -17.60
N SER A 86 -9.90 -32.01 -18.72
CA SER A 86 -8.65 -32.54 -19.23
C SER A 86 -7.54 -32.22 -18.22
N ARG A 87 -6.45 -32.98 -18.25
CA ARG A 87 -5.34 -32.81 -17.28
C ARG A 87 -4.76 -31.40 -17.26
N ASP A 88 -4.86 -30.70 -18.40
CA ASP A 88 -4.40 -29.32 -18.60
C ASP A 88 -5.37 -28.26 -18.03
N ASP A 89 -6.66 -28.60 -17.86
CA ASP A 89 -7.68 -27.72 -17.28
C ASP A 89 -7.58 -27.64 -15.74
N ALA A 90 -6.99 -28.66 -15.11
CA ALA A 90 -6.78 -28.70 -13.66
C ALA A 90 -5.77 -27.65 -13.19
N GLU A 91 -4.72 -27.38 -13.99
CA GLU A 91 -3.75 -26.31 -13.72
C GLU A 91 -4.38 -24.92 -13.90
N ALA A 92 -5.22 -24.73 -14.92
CA ALA A 92 -5.96 -23.48 -15.11
C ALA A 92 -6.97 -23.22 -13.98
N TYR A 93 -7.64 -24.26 -13.48
CA TYR A 93 -8.58 -24.15 -12.36
C TYR A 93 -7.87 -23.89 -11.02
N LEU A 94 -6.71 -24.52 -10.77
CA LEU A 94 -5.88 -24.23 -9.60
C LEU A 94 -5.26 -22.83 -9.66
N ALA A 95 -4.80 -22.38 -10.84
CA ALA A 95 -4.32 -21.02 -11.04
C ALA A 95 -5.46 -20.01 -10.82
N GLY A 96 -6.67 -20.31 -11.30
CA GLY A 96 -7.89 -19.54 -11.03
C GLY A 96 -8.23 -19.44 -9.53
N ALA A 97 -8.16 -20.57 -8.81
CA ALA A 97 -8.40 -20.61 -7.37
C ALA A 97 -7.31 -19.88 -6.55
N ALA A 98 -6.05 -19.94 -6.98
CA ALA A 98 -4.96 -19.16 -6.37
C ALA A 98 -5.13 -17.66 -6.65
N THR A 99 -5.53 -17.27 -7.87
CA THR A 99 -5.86 -15.88 -8.19
C THR A 99 -7.06 -15.35 -7.41
N ASP A 100 -7.98 -16.24 -7.01
CA ASP A 100 -9.13 -15.88 -6.18
C ASP A 100 -8.71 -15.52 -4.74
N SER A 101 -7.76 -16.25 -4.14
CA SER A 101 -7.26 -15.94 -2.79
C SER A 101 -6.56 -14.57 -2.69
N VAL A 102 -5.74 -14.23 -3.70
CA VAL A 102 -5.06 -12.93 -3.78
C VAL A 102 -6.07 -11.83 -4.06
N ARG A 103 -7.01 -12.05 -4.99
CA ARG A 103 -8.06 -11.08 -5.31
C ARG A 103 -8.97 -10.80 -4.13
N LEU A 104 -9.37 -11.84 -3.38
CA LEU A 104 -10.16 -11.72 -2.16
C LEU A 104 -9.41 -10.91 -1.09
N TYR A 105 -8.13 -11.20 -0.88
CA TYR A 105 -7.30 -10.44 0.07
C TYR A 105 -7.19 -8.96 -0.32
N LEU A 106 -6.90 -8.66 -1.58
CA LEU A 106 -6.81 -7.28 -2.08
C LEU A 106 -8.14 -6.54 -1.98
N GLN A 107 -9.26 -7.24 -2.19
CA GLN A 107 -10.59 -6.68 -2.02
C GLN A 107 -10.89 -6.35 -0.56
N GLU A 108 -10.53 -7.24 0.38
CA GLU A 108 -10.74 -7.06 1.82
C GLU A 108 -9.91 -5.90 2.37
N ILE A 109 -8.60 -5.84 2.07
CA ILE A 109 -7.74 -4.74 2.56
C ILE A 109 -8.07 -3.40 1.89
N GLY A 110 -8.67 -3.44 0.70
CA GLY A 110 -9.09 -2.26 -0.05
C GLY A 110 -10.41 -1.66 0.46
N GLU A 111 -11.13 -2.35 1.35
CA GLU A 111 -12.37 -1.84 1.94
C GLU A 111 -12.12 -0.74 2.99
N THR A 112 -10.98 -0.81 3.69
CA THR A 112 -10.61 0.16 4.73
C THR A 112 -9.86 1.36 4.16
N ASP A 113 -10.30 2.58 4.52
CA ASP A 113 -9.63 3.81 4.13
C ASP A 113 -8.23 3.94 4.78
N LEU A 114 -7.31 4.61 4.08
CA LEU A 114 -5.98 4.95 4.62
C LEU A 114 -6.10 5.99 5.74
N LEU A 115 -5.26 5.84 6.76
CA LEU A 115 -5.19 6.76 7.89
C LEU A 115 -4.46 8.05 7.49
N THR A 116 -4.93 9.17 8.05
CA THR A 116 -4.18 10.43 8.09
C THR A 116 -3.11 10.39 9.17
N MET A 117 -2.08 11.22 9.03
CA MET A 117 -1.03 11.36 10.06
C MET A 117 -1.60 11.66 11.45
N GLN A 118 -2.67 12.46 11.54
CA GLN A 118 -3.31 12.79 12.82
C GLN A 118 -4.00 11.57 13.45
N GLU A 119 -4.65 10.73 12.63
CA GLU A 119 -5.30 9.51 13.08
C GLU A 119 -4.28 8.46 13.52
N GLU A 120 -3.16 8.31 12.82
CA GLU A 120 -2.06 7.44 13.22
C GLU A 120 -1.51 7.85 14.59
N VAL A 121 -1.23 9.14 14.80
CA VAL A 121 -0.76 9.66 16.09
C VAL A 121 -1.81 9.43 17.19
N TRP A 122 -3.09 9.56 16.87
CA TRP A 122 -4.17 9.33 17.82
C TRP A 122 -4.29 7.86 18.23
N LEU A 123 -4.24 6.93 17.27
CA LEU A 123 -4.24 5.49 17.51
C LEU A 123 -2.99 5.08 18.31
N ALA A 124 -1.82 5.58 17.94
CA ALA A 124 -0.57 5.29 18.63
C ALA A 124 -0.63 5.68 20.11
N LYS A 125 -1.19 6.86 20.44
CA LYS A 125 -1.38 7.30 21.83
C LYS A 125 -2.34 6.41 22.61
N ARG A 126 -3.44 5.95 21.98
CA ARG A 126 -4.36 4.99 22.61
C ARG A 126 -3.67 3.66 22.90
N MET A 127 -2.89 3.15 21.94
CA MET A 127 -2.13 1.91 22.10
C MET A 127 -1.06 2.03 23.20
N GLU A 128 -0.33 3.16 23.27
CA GLU A 128 0.67 3.44 24.30
C GLU A 128 0.03 3.49 25.70
N ARG A 129 -1.08 4.22 25.85
CA ARG A 129 -1.83 4.29 27.11
C ARG A 129 -2.32 2.91 27.55
N GLY A 130 -2.90 2.13 26.64
CA GLY A 130 -3.38 0.78 26.94
C GLY A 130 -2.25 -0.18 27.32
N LEU A 131 -1.08 -0.06 26.69
CA LEU A 131 0.11 -0.84 27.05
C LEU A 131 0.60 -0.50 28.46
N HIS A 132 0.66 0.79 28.79
CA HIS A 132 1.04 1.23 30.14
C HIS A 132 0.02 0.76 31.19
N ALA A 133 -1.27 0.83 30.88
CA ALA A 133 -2.32 0.32 31.76
C ALA A 133 -2.20 -1.20 31.98
N ALA A 134 -1.92 -1.97 30.92
CA ALA A 134 -1.69 -3.40 31.00
C ALA A 134 -0.47 -3.77 31.87
N ASP A 135 0.65 -3.05 31.74
CA ASP A 135 1.84 -3.28 32.57
C ASP A 135 1.58 -2.99 34.05
N ARG A 136 0.86 -1.90 34.36
CA ARG A 136 0.44 -1.58 35.73
C ARG A 136 -0.47 -2.65 36.33
N LEU A 137 -1.47 -3.12 35.57
CA LEU A 137 -2.35 -4.22 35.98
C LEU A 137 -1.55 -5.51 36.24
N ALA A 138 -0.58 -5.84 35.37
CA ALA A 138 0.24 -7.04 35.52
C ALA A 138 1.11 -7.02 36.78
N ARG A 139 1.54 -5.84 37.22
CA ARG A 139 2.32 -5.63 38.45
C ARG A 139 1.44 -5.47 39.69
N CYS A 140 0.12 -5.53 39.55
CA CYS A 140 -0.85 -5.18 40.59
C CYS A 140 -0.62 -3.77 41.17
N ASP A 141 -0.19 -2.82 40.32
CA ASP A 141 0.15 -1.45 40.70
C ASP A 141 -1.09 -0.52 40.62
N TYR A 142 -2.02 -0.73 41.55
CA TYR A 142 -3.23 0.07 41.73
C TYR A 142 -3.66 0.07 43.21
N ALA A 143 -4.20 1.19 43.69
CA ALA A 143 -4.58 1.37 45.09
C ALA A 143 -5.97 0.83 45.41
N ASP A 144 -6.92 1.04 44.50
CA ASP A 144 -8.34 0.75 44.69
C ASP A 144 -8.92 -0.04 43.51
N GLU A 145 -10.03 -0.75 43.77
CA GLU A 145 -10.78 -1.45 42.72
C GLU A 145 -11.34 -0.48 41.66
N SER A 146 -11.56 0.79 42.01
CA SER A 146 -11.94 1.83 41.05
C SER A 146 -10.82 2.13 40.07
N GLU A 147 -9.58 2.33 40.55
CA GLU A 147 -8.41 2.60 39.70
C GLU A 147 -8.11 1.40 38.80
N ARG A 148 -8.26 0.18 39.33
CA ARG A 148 -8.16 -1.04 38.54
C ARG A 148 -9.12 -1.05 37.34
N ARG A 149 -10.39 -0.68 37.55
CA ARG A 149 -11.38 -0.61 36.45
C ARG A 149 -11.02 0.45 35.41
N GLU A 150 -10.46 1.58 35.83
CA GLU A 150 -9.98 2.61 34.89
C GLU A 150 -8.82 2.08 34.03
N LEU A 151 -7.86 1.39 34.64
CA LEU A 151 -6.77 0.74 33.91
C LEU A 151 -7.26 -0.36 32.97
N GLU A 152 -8.27 -1.13 33.39
CA GLU A 152 -8.90 -2.13 32.52
C GLU A 152 -9.60 -1.45 31.32
N ALA A 153 -10.28 -0.32 31.54
CA ALA A 153 -10.89 0.45 30.46
C ALA A 153 -9.85 1.03 29.49
N ASP A 154 -8.74 1.56 29.99
CA ASP A 154 -7.65 2.07 29.17
C ASP A 154 -6.93 0.95 28.38
N ARG A 155 -6.78 -0.24 28.99
CA ARG A 155 -6.26 -1.44 28.29
C ARG A 155 -7.18 -1.83 27.15
N ASP A 156 -8.47 -1.98 27.42
CA ASP A 156 -9.46 -2.40 26.43
C ASP A 156 -9.61 -1.34 25.30
N ASP A 157 -9.45 -0.06 25.63
CA ASP A 157 -9.37 1.03 24.64
C ASP A 157 -8.14 0.91 23.74
N GLY A 158 -6.97 0.60 24.31
CA GLY A 158 -5.74 0.35 23.56
C GLY A 158 -5.80 -0.90 22.68
N GLU A 159 -6.48 -1.96 23.13
CA GLU A 159 -6.72 -3.16 22.32
C GLU A 159 -7.61 -2.86 21.11
N LYS A 160 -8.68 -2.08 21.30
CA LYS A 160 -9.53 -1.61 20.19
C LYS A 160 -8.83 -0.68 19.21
N ALA A 161 -7.78 0.01 19.63
CA ALA A 161 -6.97 0.82 18.73
C ALA A 161 -5.99 0.00 17.88
N ARG A 162 -5.74 -1.26 18.26
CA ARG A 162 -4.87 -2.19 17.52
C ARG A 162 -5.62 -2.96 16.43
N SER A 163 -6.89 -3.28 16.67
CA SER A 163 -7.78 -4.02 15.76
C SER A 163 -8.37 -3.11 14.69
#